data_AF-A0A060BQ41-F1
#
_entry.id   AF-A0A060BQ41-F1
#
_cell.length_a   1.000
_cell.length_b   1.000
_cell.length_c   1.000
_cell.angle_alpha   90.00
_cell.angle_beta   90.00
_cell.angle_gamma   90.00
#
_symmetry.space_group_name_H-M   'P 1'
#
loop_
_entity.id
_entity.type
_entity.pdbx_description
1 polymer ?
#
loop_
_entity_poly.entity_id
_entity_poly.type
_entity_poly.pdbx_seq_one_letter_code
_entity_poly.pdbx_strand_id
1 'polypeptide(L)'
;MDGPFRVRAGAVNRAVMMAERLLARACDSIICISDYERQEALRAGLPADKLAVIENGVSARTAPGVPAERRADAPLRIVFAGRFDRQKGFDTWLEVMRRL
;
A
#
# COMPACT_ATOMS: atom_id res chain seq x y z
N MET A 1 11.75 -19.13 -4.28
CA MET A 1 11.80 -17.84 -4.99
C MET A 1 11.24 -16.81 -4.02
N ASP A 2 12.14 -16.12 -3.33
CA ASP A 2 11.84 -15.39 -2.10
C ASP A 2 11.66 -13.89 -2.39
N GLY A 3 10.42 -13.39 -2.25
CA GLY A 3 10.09 -11.97 -2.42
C GLY A 3 10.42 -11.12 -1.17
N PRO A 4 10.72 -9.82 -1.33
CA PRO A 4 11.34 -8.99 -0.28
C PRO A 4 10.38 -8.44 0.80
N PHE A 5 9.11 -8.86 0.84
CA PHE A 5 8.12 -8.31 1.78
C PHE A 5 7.73 -9.32 2.86
N ARG A 6 8.70 -9.75 3.66
CA ARG A 6 8.45 -10.51 4.88
C ARG A 6 8.13 -9.53 6.01
N VAL A 7 6.85 -9.39 6.37
CA VAL A 7 6.50 -8.82 7.66
C VAL A 7 7.10 -9.74 8.73
N ARG A 8 8.18 -9.32 9.40
CA ARG A 8 8.80 -10.09 10.48
C ARG A 8 7.73 -10.41 11.53
N ALA A 9 7.39 -11.68 11.69
CA ALA A 9 6.42 -12.14 12.68
C ALA A 9 6.95 -11.99 14.11
N GLY A 10 6.97 -10.75 14.61
CA GLY A 10 7.18 -10.43 16.02
C GLY A 10 5.91 -10.67 16.84
N ALA A 11 6.03 -10.63 18.18
CA ALA A 11 4.89 -10.80 19.09
C ALA A 11 3.73 -9.81 18.81
N VAL A 12 4.07 -8.58 18.38
CA VAL A 12 3.12 -7.54 17.98
C VAL A 12 2.24 -8.00 16.81
N ASN A 13 2.82 -8.61 15.78
CA ASN A 13 2.04 -9.11 14.63
C ASN A 13 1.06 -10.20 15.02
N ARG A 14 1.43 -11.09 15.96
CA ARG A 14 0.52 -12.12 16.44
C ARG A 14 -0.66 -11.52 17.20
N ALA A 15 -0.42 -10.48 18.01
CA ALA A 15 -1.48 -9.78 18.71
C ALA A 15 -2.42 -9.07 17.73
N VAL A 16 -1.88 -8.41 16.69
CA VAL A 16 -2.67 -7.78 15.62
C VAL A 16 -3.53 -8.81 14.89
N MET A 17 -2.94 -9.92 14.43
CA MET A 17 -3.72 -10.98 13.76
C MET A 17 -4.82 -11.58 14.66
N MET A 18 -4.56 -11.70 15.96
CA MET A 18 -5.58 -12.19 16.89
C MET A 18 -6.72 -11.19 17.05
N ALA A 19 -6.41 -9.89 17.12
CA ALA A 19 -7.39 -8.83 17.13
C ALA A 19 -8.22 -8.81 15.83
N GLU A 20 -7.58 -8.93 14.67
CA GLU A 20 -8.26 -9.02 13.38
C GLU A 20 -9.23 -10.20 13.31
N ARG A 21 -8.82 -11.38 13.78
CA ARG A 21 -9.70 -12.57 13.83
C ARG A 21 -10.88 -12.39 14.79
N LEU A 22 -10.67 -11.71 15.92
CA LEU A 22 -11.75 -11.42 16.86
C LEU A 22 -12.74 -10.43 16.26
N LEU A 23 -12.25 -9.35 15.66
CA LEU A 23 -13.07 -8.33 15.00
C LEU A 23 -13.83 -8.90 13.79
N ALA A 24 -13.21 -9.83 13.04
CA ALA A 24 -13.87 -10.53 11.93
C ALA A 24 -15.13 -11.31 12.36
N ARG A 25 -15.22 -11.71 13.63
CA ARG A 25 -16.44 -12.32 14.18
C ARG A 25 -17.52 -11.28 14.48
N ALA A 26 -17.12 -10.07 14.84
CA ALA A 26 -18.02 -8.98 15.24
C ALA A 26 -18.49 -8.10 14.07
N CYS A 27 -17.89 -8.20 12.89
CA CYS A 27 -18.29 -7.44 11.70
C CYS A 27 -19.04 -8.29 10.66
N ASP A 28 -19.90 -7.66 9.88
CA ASP A 28 -20.63 -8.29 8.77
C ASP A 28 -19.77 -8.40 7.50
N SER A 29 -18.85 -7.46 7.29
CA SER A 29 -17.97 -7.42 6.11
C SER A 29 -16.64 -6.75 6.44
N ILE A 30 -15.61 -7.16 5.71
CA ILE A 30 -14.24 -6.65 5.79
C ILE A 30 -13.88 -6.13 4.40
N ILE A 31 -13.57 -4.85 4.32
CA ILE A 31 -13.24 -4.17 3.06
C ILE A 31 -11.73 -4.18 2.86
N CYS A 32 -11.28 -4.80 1.77
CA CYS A 32 -9.91 -4.76 1.30
C CYS A 32 -9.78 -3.70 0.19
N ILE A 33 -8.74 -2.88 0.23
CA ILE A 33 -8.51 -1.81 -0.77
C ILE A 33 -7.84 -2.29 -2.06
N SER A 34 -7.54 -3.60 -2.15
CA SER A 34 -6.97 -4.25 -3.33
C SER A 34 -7.18 -5.76 -3.26
N ASP A 35 -7.08 -6.47 -4.39
CA ASP A 35 -7.09 -7.94 -4.36
C ASP A 35 -5.86 -8.49 -3.62
N TYR A 36 -4.70 -7.83 -3.70
CA TYR A 36 -3.52 -8.23 -2.94
C TYR A 36 -3.81 -8.33 -1.44
N GLU A 37 -4.44 -7.30 -0.86
CA GLU A 37 -4.81 -7.30 0.55
C GLU A 37 -5.86 -8.38 0.88
N ARG A 38 -6.82 -8.62 -0.02
CA ARG A 38 -7.76 -9.74 0.13
C ARG A 38 -7.03 -11.09 0.16
N GLN A 39 -6.03 -11.30 -0.69
CA GLN A 39 -5.23 -12.53 -0.67
C GLN A 39 -4.43 -12.68 0.63
N GLU A 40 -3.87 -11.59 1.16
CA GLU A 40 -3.17 -11.59 2.45
C GLU A 40 -4.14 -11.90 3.61
N ALA A 41 -5.33 -11.32 3.60
CA ALA A 41 -6.40 -11.59 4.57
C ALA A 41 -6.82 -13.08 4.56
N LEU A 42 -6.98 -13.67 3.37
CA LEU A 42 -7.24 -15.11 3.22
C LEU A 42 -6.11 -15.96 3.80
N ARG A 43 -4.84 -15.61 3.52
CA ARG A 43 -3.67 -16.29 4.08
C ARG A 43 -3.59 -16.15 5.60
N ALA A 44 -4.07 -15.03 6.15
CA ALA A 44 -4.18 -14.80 7.59
C ALA A 44 -5.33 -15.61 8.25
N GLY A 45 -6.18 -16.25 7.46
CA GLY A 45 -7.31 -17.07 7.92
C GLY A 45 -8.57 -16.28 8.23
N LEU A 46 -8.75 -15.11 7.60
CA LEU A 46 -10.00 -14.36 7.68
C LEU A 46 -11.10 -15.01 6.83
N PRO A 47 -12.37 -14.94 7.26
CA PRO A 47 -13.50 -15.62 6.60
C PRO A 47 -13.76 -15.05 5.20
N ALA A 48 -13.61 -15.89 4.17
CA ALA A 48 -13.66 -15.50 2.77
C ALA A 48 -15.00 -14.89 2.34
N ASP A 49 -16.09 -15.39 2.91
CA ASP A 49 -17.47 -14.92 2.72
C ASP A 49 -17.69 -13.49 3.23
N LYS A 50 -16.81 -12.98 4.10
CA LYS A 50 -16.87 -11.60 4.61
C LYS A 50 -15.94 -10.63 3.88
N LEU A 51 -15.05 -11.11 3.01
CA LEU A 51 -14.06 -10.26 2.33
C LEU A 51 -14.63 -9.67 1.05
N ALA A 52 -14.64 -8.34 0.94
CA ALA A 52 -14.98 -7.62 -0.27
C ALA A 52 -13.85 -6.66 -0.67
N VAL A 53 -13.57 -6.56 -1.98
CA VAL A 53 -12.60 -5.57 -2.48
C VAL A 53 -13.34 -4.30 -2.88
N ILE A 54 -12.97 -3.18 -2.28
CA ILE A 54 -13.40 -1.84 -2.70
C ILE A 54 -12.15 -0.97 -2.77
N GLU A 55 -11.71 -0.64 -3.98
CA GLU A 55 -10.52 0.17 -4.19
C GLU A 55 -10.73 1.62 -3.73
N ASN A 56 -9.66 2.26 -3.24
CA ASN A 56 -9.71 3.66 -2.84
C ASN A 56 -9.96 4.55 -4.06
N GLY A 57 -11.04 5.33 -4.03
CA GLY A 57 -11.35 6.31 -5.07
C GLY A 57 -10.50 7.57 -4.94
N VAL A 58 -10.05 8.11 -6.08
CA VAL A 58 -9.47 9.45 -6.17
C VAL A 58 -10.45 10.36 -6.91
N SER A 59 -10.80 11.48 -6.30
CA SER A 59 -11.70 12.46 -6.91
C SER A 59 -10.99 13.23 -8.02
N ALA A 60 -11.66 13.40 -9.17
CA ALA A 60 -11.19 14.30 -10.23
C ALA A 60 -11.27 15.80 -9.83
N ARG A 61 -12.00 16.12 -8.74
CA ARG A 61 -12.23 17.50 -8.30
C ARG A 61 -11.02 18.16 -7.63
N THR A 62 -10.00 17.39 -7.24
CA THR A 62 -8.88 17.88 -6.44
C THR A 62 -7.76 18.59 -7.21
N ALA A 63 -7.84 18.69 -8.54
CA ALA A 63 -7.27 19.76 -9.36
C ALA A 63 -7.52 19.40 -10.83
N PRO A 64 -7.99 20.32 -11.68
CA PRO A 64 -7.56 20.26 -13.07
C PRO A 64 -6.05 20.47 -13.02
N GLY A 65 -5.28 19.38 -13.07
CA GLY A 65 -3.85 19.50 -13.28
C GLY A 65 -3.69 20.25 -14.58
N VAL A 66 -3.31 21.53 -14.51
CA VAL A 66 -2.84 22.24 -15.70
C VAL A 66 -1.68 21.41 -16.20
N PRO A 67 -1.75 20.81 -17.40
CA PRO A 67 -0.62 20.10 -17.94
C PRO A 67 0.54 21.08 -17.95
N ALA A 68 1.56 20.83 -17.13
CA ALA A 68 2.74 21.69 -17.18
C ALA A 68 3.30 21.54 -18.59
N GLU A 69 3.30 22.62 -19.36
CA GLU A 69 3.92 22.63 -20.69
C GLU A 69 5.38 22.20 -20.50
N ARG A 70 5.68 20.97 -20.96
CA ARG A 70 7.02 20.43 -20.85
C ARG A 70 7.84 21.10 -21.94
N ARG A 71 8.60 22.13 -21.56
CA ARG A 71 9.59 22.73 -22.47
C ARG A 71 10.53 21.62 -22.95
N ALA A 72 10.83 21.61 -24.25
CA ALA A 72 11.66 20.59 -24.88
C ALA A 72 13.10 20.55 -24.31
N ASP A 73 13.57 21.69 -23.78
CA ASP A 73 14.88 21.87 -23.14
C ASP A 73 14.86 21.68 -21.61
N ALA A 74 13.71 21.31 -21.01
CA ALA A 74 13.62 21.13 -19.57
C ALA A 74 14.39 19.89 -19.09
N PRO A 75 15.09 19.97 -17.94
CA PRO A 75 15.77 18.81 -17.36
C PRO A 75 14.77 17.71 -16.98
N LEU A 76 15.25 16.46 -16.94
CA LEU A 76 14.49 15.34 -16.42
C LEU A 76 14.14 15.61 -14.95
N ARG A 77 12.83 15.57 -14.63
CA ARG A 77 12.32 15.70 -13.27
C ARG A 77 11.79 14.35 -12.84
N ILE A 78 12.36 13.79 -11.78
CA ILE A 78 11.88 12.56 -11.15
C ILE A 78 11.36 12.92 -9.77
N VAL A 79 10.13 12.50 -9.47
CA VAL A 79 9.41 12.88 -8.25
C VAL A 79 9.08 11.64 -7.43
N PHE A 80 9.30 11.74 -6.12
CA PHE A 80 8.83 10.78 -5.13
C PHE A 80 7.66 11.37 -4.35
N ALA A 81 6.56 10.65 -4.28
CA ALA A 81 5.37 11.04 -3.52
C ALA A 81 5.01 9.93 -2.53
N GLY A 82 5.26 10.17 -1.26
CA GLY A 82 5.02 9.20 -0.19
C GLY A 82 5.61 9.68 1.14
N ARG A 83 5.31 8.97 2.22
CA ARG A 83 5.94 9.24 3.53
C ARG A 83 7.44 8.92 3.46
N PHE A 84 8.24 9.64 4.25
CA PHE A 84 9.68 9.39 4.39
C PHE A 84 9.94 8.27 5.40
N ASP A 85 9.50 7.07 5.05
CA ASP A 85 9.70 5.86 5.83
C ASP A 85 10.25 4.73 4.94
N ARG A 86 10.78 3.68 5.58
CA ARG A 86 11.30 2.50 4.85
C ARG A 86 10.23 1.73 4.09
N GLN A 87 8.99 1.71 4.57
CA GLN A 87 7.89 1.00 3.91
C GLN A 87 7.55 1.62 2.55
N LYS A 88 7.78 2.93 2.40
CA LYS A 88 7.64 3.65 1.14
C LYS A 88 8.92 3.69 0.29
N GLY A 89 10.01 3.08 0.76
CA GLY A 89 11.24 2.92 -0.01
C GLY A 89 12.00 4.21 -0.28
N PHE A 90 11.84 5.22 0.58
CA PHE A 90 12.51 6.52 0.40
C PHE A 90 14.04 6.40 0.46
N ASP A 91 14.55 5.46 1.24
CA ASP A 91 15.98 5.11 1.31
C ASP A 91 16.51 4.57 -0.02
N THR A 92 15.78 3.63 -0.62
CA THR A 92 16.08 3.09 -1.96
C THR A 92 16.03 4.19 -3.01
N TRP A 93 15.04 5.08 -2.91
CA TRP A 93 14.93 6.22 -3.80
C TRP A 93 16.18 7.12 -3.77
N LEU A 94 16.66 7.47 -2.57
CA LEU A 94 17.88 8.25 -2.39
C LEU A 94 19.13 7.52 -2.91
N GLU A 95 19.22 6.19 -2.74
CA GLU A 95 20.33 5.41 -3.27
C GLU A 95 20.41 5.51 -4.80
N VAL A 96 19.29 5.34 -5.49
CA VAL A 96 19.22 5.43 -6.95
C VAL A 96 19.53 6.86 -7.43
N MET A 97 19.00 7.88 -6.76
CA MET A 97 19.24 9.28 -7.14
C MET A 97 20.68 9.75 -7.01
N ARG A 98 21.50 9.13 -6.17
CA ARG A 98 22.93 9.43 -6.11
C ARG A 98 23.73 8.86 -7.27
N ARG A 99 23.14 7.98 -8.08
CA ARG A 99 23.78 7.30 -9.22
C ARG A 99 23.31 7.83 -10.57
N LEU A 100 22.36 8.76 -10.58
CA LEU A 100 21.93 9.52 -11.76
C LEU A 100 22.62 10.88 -11.79
#